data_AF-A0AAE9HXX6-F1
#
_entry.id   AF-A0AAE9HXX6-F1
#
_cell.length_a   1.000
_cell.length_b   1.000
_cell.length_c   1.000
_cell.angle_alpha   90.00
_cell.angle_beta   90.00
_cell.angle_gamma   90.00
#
_symmetry.space_group_name_H-M   'P 1'
#
loop_
_entity.id
_entity.type
_entity.pdbx_description
1 polymer ?
#
loop_
_entity_poly.entity_id
_entity_poly.type
_entity_poly.pdbx_seq_one_letter_code
_entity_poly.pdbx_strand_id
1 'polypeptide(L)'
;MKTVKLLYLATLSLYLLACTEKQENQAQYPAPVVYDYRDEKNQDAYSRYRRANKVDWGYLNSDEIRKTLGKQTIPDGIHGKFYIHKIEARHQRILDTFTSKEEVINYYTSKFSDKPCKENNVQGLVCLESKTVYNYFYLPNINTNLSKRTNFPSFLFACDRGGDFNCSTTKIASPLPYNISVRIHFNHPSYIFPILDYIDQHFYNTLGVYLWQPLPNKQ
;
A
#
# COMPACT_ATOMS: atom_id res chain seq x y z
N MET A 1 -8.50 56.41 -46.15
CA MET A 1 -8.44 55.13 -45.40
C MET A 1 -7.13 54.99 -44.61
N LYS A 2 -6.86 55.87 -43.63
CA LYS A 2 -5.64 55.80 -42.79
C LYS A 2 -5.90 55.82 -41.27
N THR A 3 -7.14 56.02 -40.84
CA THR A 3 -7.51 56.09 -39.40
C THR A 3 -8.00 54.76 -38.82
N VAL A 4 -8.47 53.81 -39.64
CA VAL A 4 -8.98 52.51 -39.15
C VAL A 4 -7.86 51.53 -38.77
N LYS A 5 -6.65 51.68 -39.35
CA LYS A 5 -5.49 50.81 -39.04
C LYS A 5 -4.82 51.12 -37.70
N LEU A 6 -4.96 52.34 -37.16
CA LEU A 6 -4.37 52.68 -35.85
C LEU A 6 -5.17 52.12 -34.67
N LEU A 7 -6.49 51.97 -34.81
CA LEU A 7 -7.34 51.46 -33.72
C LEU A 7 -7.06 49.99 -33.37
N TYR A 8 -6.66 49.19 -34.37
CA TYR A 8 -6.32 47.78 -34.18
C TYR A 8 -4.94 47.56 -33.53
N LEU A 9 -4.00 48.48 -33.73
CA LEU A 9 -2.66 48.40 -33.10
C LEU A 9 -2.67 48.86 -31.64
N ALA A 10 -3.55 49.81 -31.29
CA ALA A 10 -3.71 50.28 -29.91
C ALA A 10 -4.48 49.29 -29.01
N THR A 11 -5.37 48.46 -29.57
CA THR A 11 -6.12 47.45 -28.81
C THR A 11 -5.31 46.16 -28.58
N LEU A 12 -4.42 45.77 -29.50
CA LEU A 12 -3.57 44.58 -29.33
C LEU A 12 -2.47 44.77 -28.26
N SER A 13 -2.05 46.01 -28.01
CA SER A 13 -1.00 46.35 -27.03
C SER A 13 -1.52 46.41 -25.59
N LEU A 14 -2.82 46.65 -25.38
CA LEU A 14 -3.46 46.64 -24.05
C LEU A 14 -3.77 45.22 -23.53
N TYR A 15 -3.89 44.22 -24.41
CA TYR A 15 -4.06 42.81 -23.99
C TYR A 15 -2.75 42.14 -23.56
N LEU A 16 -1.58 42.68 -23.96
CA LEU A 16 -0.27 42.13 -23.58
C LEU A 16 0.26 42.65 -22.23
N LEU A 17 -0.43 43.61 -21.60
CA LEU A 17 -0.02 44.25 -20.34
C LEU A 17 -0.96 43.94 -19.15
N ALA A 18 -1.98 43.10 -19.33
CA ALA A 18 -2.95 42.73 -18.29
C ALA A 18 -2.68 41.37 -17.61
N CYS A 19 -1.52 40.75 -17.84
CA CYS A 19 -1.05 39.58 -17.12
C CYS A 19 0.37 39.81 -16.59
N THR A 20 0.55 40.87 -15.82
CA THR A 20 1.64 40.94 -14.85
C THR A 20 1.07 40.53 -13.50
N GLU A 21 1.00 39.21 -13.29
CA GLU A 21 0.89 38.68 -11.94
C GLU A 21 2.01 39.29 -11.10
N LYS A 22 1.62 39.83 -9.95
CA LYS A 22 2.56 40.25 -8.90
C LYS A 22 3.56 39.11 -8.67
N GLN A 23 4.85 39.38 -8.88
CA GLN A 23 5.90 38.57 -8.27
C GLN A 23 5.82 38.75 -6.76
N GLU A 24 4.97 37.94 -6.12
CA GLU A 24 5.21 37.55 -4.74
C GLU A 24 6.50 36.74 -4.75
N ASN A 25 7.45 37.17 -3.90
CA ASN A 25 8.64 36.40 -3.55
C ASN A 25 8.21 35.07 -2.92
N GLN A 26 7.86 34.09 -3.76
CA GLN A 26 7.82 32.71 -3.34
C GLN A 26 9.28 32.28 -3.18
N ALA A 27 9.65 31.97 -1.93
CA ALA A 27 10.88 31.27 -1.65
C ALA A 27 11.07 30.17 -2.70
N GLN A 28 12.26 30.14 -3.30
CA GLN A 28 12.62 29.20 -4.35
C GLN A 28 12.74 27.82 -3.74
N TYR A 29 11.60 27.21 -3.44
CA TYR A 29 11.49 25.79 -3.19
C TYR A 29 11.87 25.11 -4.51
N PRO A 30 12.74 24.07 -4.48
CA PRO A 30 13.02 23.28 -5.67
C PRO A 30 11.70 22.87 -6.32
N ALA A 31 11.64 22.99 -7.66
CA ALA A 31 10.46 22.60 -8.42
C ALA A 31 10.11 21.15 -8.08
N PRO A 32 8.85 20.83 -7.74
CA PRO A 32 8.45 19.48 -7.40
C PRO A 32 8.81 18.56 -8.56
N VAL A 33 9.58 17.50 -8.28
CA VAL A 33 9.78 16.43 -9.26
C VAL A 33 8.42 15.79 -9.47
N VAL A 34 7.73 16.16 -10.54
CA VAL A 34 6.47 15.55 -10.95
C VAL A 34 6.76 14.07 -11.19
N TYR A 35 6.29 13.23 -10.27
CA TYR A 35 6.40 11.80 -10.39
C TYR A 35 5.64 11.35 -11.65
N ASP A 36 6.38 10.96 -12.69
CA ASP A 36 5.81 10.42 -13.92
C ASP A 36 5.60 8.92 -13.75
N TYR A 37 4.35 8.53 -13.54
CA TYR A 37 3.97 7.13 -13.48
C TYR A 37 4.30 6.39 -14.79
N ARG A 38 4.62 7.06 -15.90
CA ARG A 38 5.03 6.42 -17.17
C ARG A 38 6.51 6.04 -17.21
N ASP A 39 7.31 6.41 -16.22
CA ASP A 39 8.72 6.00 -16.13
C ASP A 39 8.84 4.49 -15.80
N GLU A 40 9.21 3.71 -16.81
CA GLU A 40 9.39 2.25 -16.70
C GLU A 40 10.37 1.85 -15.59
N LYS A 41 11.34 2.70 -15.23
CA LYS A 41 12.33 2.39 -14.17
C LYS A 41 11.67 2.20 -12.80
N ASN A 42 10.58 2.93 -12.56
CA ASN A 42 9.84 2.87 -11.31
C ASN A 42 8.68 1.87 -11.41
N GLN A 43 8.02 1.78 -12.58
CA GLN A 43 7.01 0.76 -12.80
C GLN A 43 7.57 -0.67 -12.81
N ASP A 44 8.77 -0.95 -13.33
CA ASP A 44 9.29 -2.32 -13.52
C ASP A 44 9.91 -2.98 -12.26
N ALA A 45 9.39 -2.67 -11.07
CA ALA A 45 9.88 -3.25 -9.82
C ALA A 45 9.85 -4.78 -9.82
N TYR A 46 8.80 -5.37 -10.39
CA TYR A 46 8.67 -6.82 -10.52
C TYR A 46 9.78 -7.44 -11.38
N SER A 47 10.09 -6.90 -12.57
CA SER A 47 11.11 -7.55 -13.40
C SER A 47 12.53 -7.28 -12.86
N ARG A 48 12.76 -6.16 -12.16
CA ARG A 48 13.97 -5.98 -11.34
C ARG A 48 14.08 -7.07 -10.27
N TYR A 49 12.99 -7.34 -9.56
CA TYR A 49 12.94 -8.43 -8.59
C TYR A 49 13.25 -9.78 -9.24
N ARG A 50 12.66 -10.08 -10.41
CA ARG A 50 12.91 -11.34 -11.14
C ARG A 50 14.32 -11.49 -11.69
N ARG A 51 15.03 -10.38 -11.95
CA ARG A 51 16.45 -10.41 -12.32
C ARG A 51 17.34 -10.72 -11.11
N ALA A 52 17.03 -10.13 -9.96
CA ALA A 52 17.76 -10.36 -8.71
C ALA A 52 17.44 -11.74 -8.09
N ASN A 53 16.18 -12.16 -8.17
CA ASN A 53 15.66 -13.41 -7.63
C ASN A 53 15.06 -14.26 -8.75
N LYS A 54 15.55 -15.50 -8.88
CA LYS A 54 15.09 -16.43 -9.92
C LYS A 54 13.65 -16.95 -9.69
N VAL A 55 13.13 -16.78 -8.48
CA VAL A 55 11.78 -17.19 -8.06
C VAL A 55 10.96 -15.96 -7.65
N ASP A 56 9.64 -16.08 -7.74
CA ASP A 56 8.65 -15.06 -7.37
C ASP A 56 7.88 -15.45 -6.10
N TRP A 57 8.55 -16.17 -5.21
CA TRP A 57 7.99 -16.59 -3.92
C TRP A 57 9.11 -16.73 -2.89
N GLY A 58 8.74 -16.73 -1.61
CA GLY A 58 9.66 -17.02 -0.51
C GLY A 58 8.96 -17.72 0.65
N TYR A 59 9.73 -18.39 1.48
CA TYR A 59 9.22 -19.06 2.68
C TYR A 59 9.16 -18.10 3.85
N LEU A 60 8.29 -18.44 4.81
CA LEU A 60 8.19 -17.77 6.10
C LEU A 60 8.64 -18.76 7.16
N ASN A 61 9.57 -18.34 7.99
CA ASN A 61 10.03 -19.08 9.17
C ASN A 61 10.42 -18.07 10.27
N SER A 62 10.04 -18.34 11.52
CA SER A 62 10.36 -17.48 12.67
C SER A 62 11.85 -17.11 12.73
N ASP A 63 12.76 -18.06 12.55
CA ASP A 63 14.21 -17.79 12.67
C ASP A 63 14.73 -16.85 11.58
N GLU A 64 14.25 -17.03 10.34
CA GLU A 64 14.63 -16.18 9.21
C GLU A 64 14.07 -14.76 9.37
N ILE A 65 12.84 -14.65 9.86
CA ILE A 65 12.21 -13.36 10.19
C ILE A 65 13.00 -12.64 11.29
N ARG A 66 13.35 -13.34 12.39
CA ARG A 66 14.17 -12.77 13.48
C ARG A 66 15.50 -12.26 12.97
N LYS A 67 16.19 -13.07 12.18
CA LYS A 67 17.50 -12.74 11.60
C LYS A 67 17.40 -11.52 10.67
N THR A 68 16.42 -11.51 9.78
CA THR A 68 16.25 -10.45 8.78
C THR A 68 15.85 -9.12 9.40
N LEU A 69 14.98 -9.16 10.41
CA LEU A 69 14.49 -7.97 11.10
C LEU A 69 15.39 -7.52 12.27
N GLY A 70 16.33 -8.35 12.72
CA GLY A 70 17.14 -8.09 13.92
C GLY A 70 16.32 -8.00 15.21
N LYS A 71 15.15 -8.64 15.27
CA LYS A 71 14.22 -8.56 16.41
C LYS A 71 14.07 -9.94 17.06
N GLN A 72 14.55 -10.10 18.30
CA GLN A 72 14.41 -11.38 19.03
C GLN A 72 12.99 -11.64 19.54
N THR A 73 12.12 -10.63 19.55
CA THR A 73 10.75 -10.72 20.08
C THR A 73 9.73 -11.32 19.09
N ILE A 74 10.16 -11.75 17.91
CA ILE A 74 9.27 -12.40 16.94
C ILE A 74 8.90 -13.80 17.47
N PRO A 75 7.61 -14.15 17.54
CA PRO A 75 7.15 -15.41 18.12
C PRO A 75 7.64 -16.62 17.32
N ASP A 76 7.74 -17.76 18.03
CA ASP A 76 7.98 -19.06 17.43
C ASP A 76 6.75 -19.57 16.67
N GLY A 77 6.98 -20.56 15.80
CA GLY A 77 5.91 -21.27 15.10
C GLY A 77 5.37 -20.55 13.85
N ILE A 78 5.92 -19.40 13.45
CA ILE A 78 5.56 -18.76 12.18
C ILE A 78 6.06 -19.63 11.04
N HIS A 79 5.15 -20.12 10.20
CA HIS A 79 5.49 -20.81 8.97
C HIS A 79 4.51 -20.49 7.85
N GLY A 80 4.98 -20.59 6.61
CA GLY A 80 4.16 -20.28 5.46
C GLY A 80 4.95 -19.93 4.21
N LYS A 81 4.28 -19.25 3.27
CA LYS A 81 4.84 -18.88 1.98
C LYS A 81 4.19 -17.61 1.46
N PHE A 82 4.98 -16.70 0.91
CA PHE A 82 4.48 -15.56 0.17
C PHE A 82 4.79 -15.70 -1.32
N TYR A 83 3.91 -15.14 -2.14
CA TYR A 83 3.97 -15.15 -3.60
C TYR A 83 3.91 -13.73 -4.10
N ILE A 84 4.75 -13.41 -5.07
CA ILE A 84 4.91 -12.09 -5.67
C ILE A 84 4.35 -12.16 -7.09
N HIS A 85 3.49 -11.22 -7.42
CA HIS A 85 2.87 -11.14 -8.75
C HIS A 85 3.10 -9.77 -9.36
N LYS A 86 3.37 -9.75 -10.67
CA LYS A 86 3.24 -8.54 -11.46
C LYS A 86 1.78 -8.13 -11.53
N ILE A 87 1.51 -6.85 -11.32
CA ILE A 87 0.20 -6.24 -11.53
C ILE A 87 0.33 -4.98 -12.37
N GLU A 88 -0.74 -4.57 -13.04
CA GLU A 88 -0.76 -3.29 -13.74
C GLU A 88 -1.28 -2.19 -12.81
N ALA A 89 -0.88 -0.94 -13.06
CA ALA A 89 -1.31 0.21 -12.27
C ALA A 89 -2.84 0.31 -12.12
N ARG A 90 -3.62 0.03 -13.17
CA ARG A 90 -5.09 0.05 -13.14
C ARG A 90 -5.71 -0.96 -12.17
N HIS A 91 -4.97 -2.00 -11.81
CA HIS A 91 -5.40 -3.06 -10.89
C HIS A 91 -4.91 -2.83 -9.45
N GLN A 92 -4.12 -1.77 -9.20
CA GLN A 92 -3.75 -1.32 -7.87
C GLN A 92 -4.94 -0.60 -7.23
N ARG A 93 -5.90 -1.37 -6.75
CA ARG A 93 -7.00 -0.85 -5.92
C ARG A 93 -6.60 -0.97 -4.46
N ILE A 94 -6.55 0.17 -3.78
CA ILE A 94 -6.50 0.21 -2.32
C ILE A 94 -7.94 -0.07 -1.85
N LEU A 95 -8.12 -1.02 -0.93
CA LEU A 95 -9.40 -1.29 -0.28
C LEU A 95 -9.67 -0.16 0.73
N ASP A 96 -9.92 1.05 0.25
CA ASP A 96 -9.90 2.26 1.09
C ASP A 96 -11.19 3.08 1.07
N THR A 97 -12.32 2.41 0.78
CA THR A 97 -13.62 3.11 0.81
C THR A 97 -14.19 3.24 2.21
N PHE A 98 -13.70 2.44 3.17
CA PHE A 98 -14.23 2.42 4.53
C PHE A 98 -13.49 3.40 5.44
N THR A 99 -14.24 4.23 6.14
CA THR A 99 -13.75 5.33 6.98
C THR A 99 -13.88 5.05 8.48
N SER A 100 -14.53 3.96 8.86
CA SER A 100 -14.65 3.52 10.26
C SER A 100 -14.79 2.01 10.40
N LYS A 101 -14.56 1.50 11.62
CA LYS A 101 -14.76 0.07 11.94
C LYS A 101 -16.24 -0.31 11.82
N GLU A 102 -17.12 0.59 12.24
CA GLU A 102 -18.56 0.44 12.21
C GLU A 102 -19.08 0.28 10.78
N GLU A 103 -18.52 1.04 9.84
CA GLU A 103 -18.88 0.97 8.42
C GLU A 103 -18.56 -0.41 7.82
N VAL A 104 -17.38 -0.96 8.13
CA VAL A 104 -16.99 -2.32 7.73
C VAL A 104 -17.96 -3.35 8.28
N ILE A 105 -18.22 -3.30 9.60
CA ILE A 105 -19.11 -4.23 10.26
C ILE A 105 -20.50 -4.17 9.62
N ASN A 106 -21.07 -2.97 9.44
CA ASN A 106 -22.40 -2.80 8.86
C ASN A 106 -22.47 -3.30 7.41
N TYR A 107 -21.45 -3.01 6.60
CA TYR A 107 -21.40 -3.46 5.21
C TYR A 107 -21.37 -4.99 5.11
N TYR A 108 -20.43 -5.65 5.80
CA TYR A 108 -20.25 -7.09 5.65
C TYR A 108 -21.31 -7.91 6.39
N THR A 109 -21.79 -7.46 7.54
CA THR A 109 -22.89 -8.14 8.26
C THR A 109 -24.19 -8.11 7.44
N SER A 110 -24.53 -6.97 6.82
CA SER A 110 -25.74 -6.86 5.99
C SER A 110 -25.65 -7.68 4.70
N LYS A 111 -24.46 -7.79 4.11
CA LYS A 111 -24.24 -8.52 2.85
C LYS A 111 -24.08 -10.02 3.02
N PHE A 112 -23.38 -10.45 4.07
CA PHE A 112 -22.87 -11.82 4.19
C PHE A 112 -23.30 -12.54 5.47
N SER A 113 -24.05 -11.88 6.36
CA SER A 113 -24.46 -12.43 7.67
C SER A 113 -23.30 -12.82 8.59
N ASP A 114 -22.11 -12.29 8.33
CA ASP A 114 -20.95 -12.42 9.21
C ASP A 114 -21.18 -11.66 10.53
N LYS A 115 -20.48 -12.04 11.60
CA LYS A 115 -20.60 -11.40 12.92
C LYS A 115 -19.24 -10.91 13.41
N PRO A 116 -19.14 -9.86 14.24
CA PRO A 116 -17.86 -9.51 14.85
C PRO A 116 -17.25 -10.66 15.66
N CYS A 117 -15.94 -10.88 15.52
CA CYS A 117 -15.25 -11.95 16.23
C CYS A 117 -15.27 -11.70 17.75
N LYS A 118 -15.70 -12.71 18.51
CA LYS A 118 -15.61 -12.69 19.98
C LYS A 118 -14.20 -13.06 20.48
N GLU A 119 -13.59 -14.04 19.81
CA GLU A 119 -12.27 -14.59 20.10
C GLU A 119 -11.33 -14.36 18.91
N ASN A 120 -10.02 -14.57 19.09
CA ASN A 120 -8.99 -14.43 18.05
C ASN A 120 -8.93 -13.02 17.44
N ASN A 121 -9.28 -12.01 18.24
CA ASN A 121 -9.09 -10.61 17.90
C ASN A 121 -7.60 -10.29 17.88
N VAL A 122 -7.15 -9.68 16.79
CA VAL A 122 -5.77 -9.21 16.65
C VAL A 122 -5.80 -7.69 16.69
N GLN A 123 -4.94 -7.10 17.52
CA GLN A 123 -4.85 -5.66 17.64
C GLN A 123 -4.58 -5.03 16.26
N GLY A 124 -5.40 -4.04 15.92
CA GLY A 124 -5.29 -3.32 14.67
C GLY A 124 -5.97 -3.96 13.46
N LEU A 125 -6.73 -5.04 13.67
CA LEU A 125 -7.58 -5.63 12.64
C LEU A 125 -9.05 -5.53 13.04
N VAL A 126 -9.93 -5.31 12.05
CA VAL A 126 -11.35 -5.62 12.19
C VAL A 126 -11.51 -7.10 11.89
N CYS A 127 -12.17 -7.85 12.77
CA CYS A 127 -12.41 -9.27 12.60
C CYS A 127 -13.91 -9.55 12.51
N LEU A 128 -14.30 -10.27 11.47
CA LEU A 128 -15.64 -10.81 11.27
C LEU A 128 -15.56 -12.33 11.13
N GLU A 129 -16.44 -13.06 11.79
CA GLU A 129 -16.52 -14.52 11.72
C GLU A 129 -17.75 -14.98 10.94
N SER A 130 -17.54 -16.01 10.13
CA SER A 130 -18.58 -16.79 9.47
C SER A 130 -18.59 -18.22 10.03
N LYS A 131 -19.39 -19.12 9.42
CA LYS A 131 -19.44 -20.53 9.83
C LYS A 131 -18.09 -21.25 9.70
N THR A 132 -17.28 -20.90 8.71
CA THR A 132 -16.09 -21.67 8.33
C THR A 132 -14.78 -20.91 8.47
N VAL A 133 -14.82 -19.57 8.48
CA VAL A 133 -13.60 -18.73 8.47
C VAL A 133 -13.73 -17.52 9.38
N TYR A 134 -12.58 -17.00 9.78
CA TYR A 134 -12.40 -15.66 10.32
C TYR A 134 -11.86 -14.75 9.20
N ASN A 135 -12.60 -13.68 8.90
CA ASN A 135 -12.22 -12.63 7.96
C ASN A 135 -11.61 -11.45 8.72
N TYR A 136 -10.39 -11.09 8.35
CA TYR A 136 -9.64 -10.00 8.95
C TYR A 136 -9.42 -8.88 7.95
N PHE A 137 -9.60 -7.64 8.40
CA PHE A 137 -9.43 -6.44 7.60
C PHE A 137 -8.43 -5.52 8.29
N TYR A 138 -7.37 -5.17 7.58
CA TYR A 138 -6.47 -4.09 7.96
C TYR A 138 -6.83 -2.84 7.16
N LEU A 139 -7.14 -1.76 7.87
CA LEU A 139 -7.53 -0.49 7.31
C LEU A 139 -6.68 0.61 7.96
N PRO A 140 -5.71 1.21 7.23
CA PRO A 140 -4.76 2.16 7.80
C PRO A 140 -5.45 3.45 8.26
N ASN A 141 -6.51 3.88 7.57
CA ASN A 141 -7.20 5.15 7.85
C ASN A 141 -8.03 5.16 9.15
N ILE A 142 -8.28 4.01 9.76
CA ILE A 142 -9.14 3.90 10.95
C ILE A 142 -8.39 3.40 12.19
N ASN A 143 -7.12 3.04 12.03
CA ASN A 143 -6.37 2.33 13.06
C ASN A 143 -5.19 3.17 13.57
N THR A 144 -5.46 3.99 14.59
CA THR A 144 -4.50 4.91 15.20
C THR A 144 -3.59 4.26 16.25
N ASN A 145 -3.86 3.01 16.65
CA ASN A 145 -3.26 2.39 17.83
C ASN A 145 -2.08 1.45 17.54
N LEU A 146 -1.66 1.37 16.27
CA LEU A 146 -0.39 0.74 15.87
C LEU A 146 0.68 1.82 15.80
N SER A 147 1.06 2.36 16.96
CA SER A 147 2.16 3.31 17.08
C SER A 147 3.42 2.74 16.40
N LYS A 148 3.74 3.25 15.20
CA LYS A 148 4.89 2.92 14.30
C LYS A 148 4.67 1.91 13.16
N ARG A 149 3.50 1.28 12.97
CA ARG A 149 3.24 0.34 11.84
C ARG A 149 2.21 0.87 10.82
N THR A 150 2.30 2.15 10.49
CA THR A 150 1.25 2.88 9.77
C THR A 150 1.35 2.86 8.24
N ASN A 151 2.28 2.11 7.65
CA ASN A 151 2.62 2.26 6.23
C ASN A 151 2.17 1.10 5.33
N PHE A 152 1.41 0.13 5.86
CA PHE A 152 0.88 -0.93 5.00
C PHE A 152 -0.34 -0.43 4.21
N PRO A 153 -0.50 -0.82 2.93
CA PRO A 153 -1.77 -0.63 2.22
C PRO A 153 -2.87 -1.40 2.95
N SER A 154 -4.14 -1.03 2.74
CA SER A 154 -5.23 -1.86 3.24
C SER A 154 -5.22 -3.25 2.61
N PHE A 155 -5.56 -4.25 3.40
CA PHE A 155 -5.64 -5.63 2.95
C PHE A 155 -6.67 -6.40 3.75
N LEU A 156 -7.10 -7.53 3.18
CA LEU A 156 -7.93 -8.50 3.87
C LEU A 156 -7.33 -9.89 3.77
N PHE A 157 -7.63 -10.72 4.75
CA PHE A 157 -7.27 -12.13 4.73
C PHE A 157 -8.31 -12.97 5.47
N ALA A 158 -8.38 -14.24 5.12
CA ALA A 158 -9.23 -15.21 5.80
C ALA A 158 -8.36 -16.27 6.46
N CYS A 159 -8.78 -16.75 7.63
CA CYS A 159 -8.20 -17.91 8.29
C CYS A 159 -9.28 -18.95 8.59
N ASP A 160 -8.98 -20.22 8.35
CA ASP A 160 -9.86 -21.31 8.77
C ASP A 160 -10.01 -21.35 10.28
N ARG A 161 -11.17 -21.81 10.80
CA ARG A 161 -11.44 -21.90 12.25
C ARG A 161 -10.73 -23.07 12.96
N GLY A 162 -9.84 -23.79 12.27
CA GLY A 162 -9.13 -24.98 12.79
C GLY A 162 -7.97 -24.64 13.73
N GLY A 163 -7.40 -25.67 14.38
CA GLY A 163 -6.35 -25.53 15.40
C GLY A 163 -5.06 -24.87 14.90
N ASP A 164 -4.66 -25.14 13.66
CA ASP A 164 -3.42 -24.58 13.06
C ASP A 164 -3.69 -23.42 12.09
N PHE A 165 -4.84 -22.72 12.22
CA PHE A 165 -5.29 -21.57 11.41
C PHE A 165 -4.62 -21.44 10.03
N ASN A 166 -5.21 -22.00 8.98
CA ASN A 166 -4.69 -21.78 7.64
C ASN A 166 -5.16 -20.41 7.11
N CYS A 167 -4.28 -19.42 7.17
CA CYS A 167 -4.55 -18.05 6.74
C CYS A 167 -4.07 -17.80 5.30
N SER A 168 -4.89 -17.09 4.50
CA SER A 168 -4.51 -16.61 3.17
C SER A 168 -4.98 -15.17 2.98
N THR A 169 -4.07 -14.30 2.57
CA THR A 169 -4.43 -12.94 2.15
C THR A 169 -5.08 -12.93 0.77
N THR A 170 -5.87 -11.89 0.50
CA THR A 170 -6.01 -11.43 -0.89
C THR A 170 -4.68 -10.86 -1.37
N LYS A 171 -4.55 -10.62 -2.67
CA LYS A 171 -3.38 -9.92 -3.21
C LYS A 171 -3.29 -8.53 -2.58
N ILE A 172 -2.23 -8.29 -1.81
CA ILE A 172 -1.88 -6.99 -1.23
C ILE A 172 -1.13 -6.22 -2.31
N ALA A 173 -1.76 -5.23 -2.92
CA ALA A 173 -1.12 -4.40 -3.95
C ALA A 173 -0.17 -3.40 -3.29
N SER A 174 1.06 -3.30 -3.80
CA SER A 174 1.94 -2.20 -3.42
C SER A 174 1.43 -0.87 -3.96
N PRO A 175 1.68 0.24 -3.25
CA PRO A 175 1.38 1.57 -3.77
C PRO A 175 2.16 1.85 -5.07
N LEU A 176 1.64 2.76 -5.89
CA LEU A 176 2.39 3.33 -7.00
C LEU A 176 3.72 3.90 -6.49
N PRO A 177 4.84 3.75 -7.25
CA PRO A 177 4.96 3.16 -8.59
C PRO A 177 4.94 1.64 -8.71
N TYR A 178 5.07 0.91 -7.61
CA TYR A 178 5.52 -0.48 -7.69
C TYR A 178 4.46 -1.39 -8.31
N ASN A 179 4.80 -2.09 -9.40
CA ASN A 179 3.89 -2.98 -10.13
C ASN A 179 3.79 -4.40 -9.50
N ILE A 180 3.74 -4.46 -8.17
CA ILE A 180 3.80 -5.71 -7.41
C ILE A 180 2.50 -5.91 -6.61
N SER A 181 2.06 -7.16 -6.50
CA SER A 181 1.20 -7.58 -5.40
C SER A 181 1.77 -8.80 -4.71
N VAL A 182 1.46 -8.94 -3.43
CA VAL A 182 1.89 -10.07 -2.62
C VAL A 182 0.68 -10.84 -2.11
N ARG A 183 0.70 -12.16 -2.27
CA ARG A 183 -0.23 -13.08 -1.62
C ARG A 183 0.52 -13.86 -0.55
N ILE A 184 -0.03 -13.93 0.65
CA ILE A 184 0.65 -14.53 1.81
C ILE A 184 -0.21 -15.68 2.34
N HIS A 185 0.42 -16.84 2.53
CA HIS A 185 -0.13 -18.00 3.24
C HIS A 185 0.66 -18.21 4.53
N PHE A 186 -0.04 -18.35 5.66
CA PHE A 186 0.56 -18.41 6.99
C PHE A 186 -0.38 -19.07 8.00
N ASN A 187 0.11 -19.38 9.19
CA ASN A 187 -0.55 -20.32 10.11
C ASN A 187 -1.24 -19.70 11.34
N HIS A 188 -1.23 -18.37 11.52
CA HIS A 188 -1.96 -17.73 12.62
C HIS A 188 -2.18 -16.23 12.37
N PRO A 189 -3.39 -15.67 12.61
CA PRO A 189 -3.72 -14.28 12.29
C PRO A 189 -2.81 -13.25 12.99
N SER A 190 -2.33 -13.53 14.21
CA SER A 190 -1.44 -12.62 14.95
C SER A 190 -0.06 -12.44 14.31
N TYR A 191 0.34 -13.32 13.38
CA TYR A 191 1.66 -13.27 12.73
C TYR A 191 1.72 -12.33 11.53
N ILE A 192 0.59 -11.79 11.07
CA ILE A 192 0.54 -11.01 9.83
C ILE A 192 1.47 -9.80 9.84
N PHE A 193 1.55 -9.04 10.94
CA PHE A 193 2.37 -7.83 10.98
C PHE A 193 3.89 -8.12 10.98
N PRO A 194 4.41 -9.07 11.80
CA PRO A 194 5.79 -9.55 11.63
C PRO A 194 6.11 -10.03 10.21
N ILE A 195 5.18 -10.72 9.55
CA ILE A 195 5.37 -11.20 8.18
C ILE A 195 5.45 -10.03 7.19
N LEU A 196 4.59 -9.01 7.34
CA LEU A 196 4.62 -7.82 6.49
C LEU A 196 5.90 -7.00 6.69
N ASP A 197 6.35 -6.82 7.93
CA ASP A 197 7.64 -6.21 8.27
C ASP A 197 8.78 -6.96 7.55
N TYR A 198 8.77 -8.29 7.60
CA TYR A 198 9.76 -9.14 6.93
C TYR A 198 9.77 -9.00 5.41
N ILE A 199 8.59 -9.05 4.78
CA ILE A 199 8.47 -8.90 3.33
C ILE A 199 9.00 -7.53 2.89
N ASP A 200 8.70 -6.47 3.64
CA ASP A 200 9.21 -5.13 3.33
C ASP A 200 10.74 -5.09 3.36
N GLN A 201 11.34 -5.66 4.41
CA GLN A 201 12.80 -5.75 4.55
C GLN A 201 13.43 -6.65 3.47
N HIS A 202 12.77 -7.73 3.07
CA HIS A 202 13.20 -8.59 1.97
C HIS A 202 13.32 -7.80 0.65
N PHE A 203 12.31 -6.98 0.35
CA PHE A 203 12.35 -6.09 -0.81
C PHE A 203 13.43 -5.03 -0.69
N TYR A 204 13.63 -4.45 0.49
CA TYR A 204 14.71 -3.48 0.70
C TYR A 204 16.09 -4.11 0.46
N ASN A 205 16.33 -5.30 1.02
CA ASN A 205 17.60 -6.01 0.83
C ASN A 205 17.83 -6.42 -0.63
N THR A 206 16.76 -6.73 -1.37
CA THR A 206 16.84 -7.16 -2.77
C THR A 206 16.99 -6.00 -3.75
N LEU A 207 16.22 -4.93 -3.55
CA LEU A 207 15.99 -3.86 -4.53
C LEU A 207 16.40 -2.46 -4.06
N GLY A 208 16.72 -2.32 -2.77
CA GLY A 208 16.95 -1.02 -2.12
C GLY A 208 15.68 -0.21 -1.88
N VAL A 209 14.50 -0.84 -1.91
CA VAL A 209 13.20 -0.15 -1.75
C VAL A 209 12.32 -0.84 -0.72
N TYR A 210 11.64 -0.06 0.11
CA TYR A 210 10.53 -0.55 0.92
C TYR A 210 9.29 -0.63 0.03
N LEU A 211 8.70 -1.82 -0.05
CA LEU A 211 7.56 -2.13 -0.91
C LEU A 211 6.30 -1.39 -0.47
N TRP A 212 6.11 -1.23 0.84
CA TRP A 212 4.86 -0.66 1.38
C TRP A 212 4.88 0.85 1.48
N GLN A 213 6.05 1.47 1.46
CA GLN A 213 6.16 2.91 1.54
C GLN A 213 5.88 3.55 0.18
N PRO A 214 5.04 4.60 0.11
CA PRO A 214 5.06 5.46 -1.07
C PRO A 214 6.48 6.04 -1.21
N LEU A 215 6.93 6.25 -2.45
CA LEU A 215 8.24 6.88 -2.65
C LEU A 215 8.27 8.22 -1.89
N PRO A 216 9.37 8.55 -1.18
CA PRO A 216 9.50 9.88 -0.61
C PRO A 216 9.34 10.88 -1.74
N ASN A 217 8.48 11.89 -1.53
CA ASN A 217 8.47 13.08 -2.38
C ASN A 217 9.92 13.55 -2.40
N LYS A 218 10.60 13.45 -3.55
CA LYS A 218 11.95 13.97 -3.67
C LYS A 218 11.87 15.45 -3.36
N GLN A 219 12.51 15.86 -2.26
CA GLN A 219 12.74 17.25 -1.90
C GLN A 219 13.46 17.95 -3.04
#